data_AF-A0A348UY23-F1
#
_entry.id   AF-A0A348UY23-F1
#
_cell.length_a   1.000
_cell.length_b   1.000
_cell.length_c   1.000
_cell.angle_alpha   90.00
_cell.angle_beta   90.00
_cell.angle_gamma   90.00
#
_symmetry.space_group_name_H-M   'P 1'
#
loop_
_entity.id
_entity.type
_entity.pdbx_description
1 polymer ?
#
loop_
_entity_poly.entity_id
_entity_poly.type
_entity_poly.pdbx_seq_one_letter_code
_entity_poly.pdbx_strand_id
1 'polypeptide(L)'
;MAVTVTCPVCHFTNIPEDRDTCPQCDADLVCFRLLEALSEIPAEAAVVLPEASEQNTTQTPGGKKYRIPGIMWPTALLLVLLVLGFGYAISRFGIMAGRVKQMQSSITKMAAMAADDRAVIRETGQSVRELRQASAGALETIKKMHEMLSTGISQTADCPETGPVAPEVSPPPSPPVCFRQYQAKDSDTLWGISRALYGSGRFYPVLMEHNPDLAIYDISSRDRLRYLCDKKAVLQVYGEITGTVHGKRYWKYKIRPGDTRGSVIRQYCSHGTDCLVKEIPFKPGMTIGIYLE
;
A
#
# COMPACT_ATOMS: atom_id res chain seq x y z
N MET A 1 39.66 -19.68 -15.84
CA MET A 1 39.16 -18.67 -14.86
C MET A 1 37.65 -18.66 -15.02
N ALA A 2 36.88 -18.93 -13.97
CA ALA A 2 35.43 -18.87 -14.05
C ALA A 2 35.01 -17.40 -14.15
N VAL A 3 34.18 -17.07 -15.14
CA VAL A 3 33.60 -15.73 -15.27
C VAL A 3 32.54 -15.57 -14.18
N THR A 4 32.62 -14.48 -13.43
CA THR A 4 31.69 -14.20 -12.33
C THR A 4 31.01 -12.86 -12.56
N VAL A 5 29.71 -12.81 -12.33
CA VAL A 5 28.87 -11.62 -12.46
C VAL A 5 28.59 -11.03 -11.08
N THR A 6 28.44 -9.71 -11.01
CA THR A 6 28.03 -8.98 -9.79
C THR A 6 26.58 -8.55 -9.90
N CYS A 7 25.76 -8.79 -8.88
CA CYS A 7 24.35 -8.41 -8.92
C CYS A 7 24.19 -6.88 -8.88
N PRO A 8 23.46 -6.26 -9.82
CA PRO A 8 23.27 -4.80 -9.85
C PRO A 8 22.32 -4.28 -8.76
N VAL A 9 21.53 -5.15 -8.12
CA VAL A 9 20.53 -4.76 -7.11
C VAL A 9 21.13 -4.73 -5.71
N CYS A 10 21.90 -5.76 -5.33
CA CYS A 10 22.44 -5.91 -3.98
C CYS A 10 23.97 -5.94 -3.90
N HIS A 11 24.67 -5.81 -5.03
CA HIS A 11 26.14 -5.85 -5.14
C HIS A 11 26.81 -7.14 -4.66
N PHE A 12 26.05 -8.24 -4.57
CA PHE A 12 26.63 -9.56 -4.29
C PHE A 12 27.54 -10.02 -5.43
N THR A 13 28.77 -10.38 -5.12
CA THR A 13 29.81 -10.81 -6.06
C THR A 13 29.89 -12.34 -6.16
N ASN A 14 30.70 -12.86 -7.10
CA ASN A 14 30.93 -14.30 -7.30
C ASN A 14 29.68 -15.11 -7.72
N ILE A 15 28.78 -14.49 -8.48
CA ILE A 15 27.65 -15.22 -9.07
C ILE A 15 28.14 -15.93 -10.33
N PRO A 16 27.96 -17.24 -10.46
CA PRO A 16 28.34 -17.94 -11.68
C PRO A 16 27.43 -17.49 -12.84
N GLU A 17 28.03 -17.33 -14.02
CA GLU A 17 27.36 -16.73 -15.19
C GLU A 17 26.14 -17.53 -15.69
N ASP A 18 26.03 -18.81 -15.35
CA ASP A 18 24.90 -19.68 -15.72
C ASP A 18 23.64 -19.50 -14.84
N ARG A 19 23.68 -18.66 -13.80
CA ARG A 19 22.52 -18.43 -12.92
C ARG A 19 21.61 -17.30 -13.37
N ASP A 20 20.33 -17.61 -13.50
CA ASP A 20 19.29 -16.64 -13.88
C ASP A 20 18.84 -15.73 -12.72
N THR A 21 19.07 -16.12 -11.45
CA THR A 21 18.65 -15.34 -10.28
C THR A 21 19.77 -15.13 -9.26
N CYS A 22 19.73 -13.97 -8.59
CA CYS A 22 20.67 -13.64 -7.52
C CYS A 22 20.33 -14.40 -6.22
N PRO A 23 21.28 -15.12 -5.58
CA PRO A 23 21.00 -15.86 -4.35
C PRO A 23 20.69 -14.99 -3.13
N GLN A 24 21.07 -13.71 -3.12
CA GLN A 24 20.88 -12.84 -1.95
C GLN A 24 19.55 -12.08 -1.98
N CYS A 25 19.11 -11.62 -3.15
CA CYS A 25 17.93 -10.76 -3.28
C CYS A 25 16.89 -11.26 -4.28
N ASP A 26 17.09 -12.44 -4.87
CA ASP A 26 16.20 -13.08 -5.86
C ASP A 26 15.91 -12.21 -7.09
N ALA A 27 16.83 -11.30 -7.44
CA ALA A 27 16.72 -10.48 -8.64
C ALA A 27 16.99 -11.31 -9.89
N ASP A 28 16.15 -11.15 -10.91
CA ASP A 28 16.29 -11.76 -12.24
C ASP A 28 17.45 -11.11 -13.01
N LEU A 29 18.53 -11.86 -13.19
CA LEU A 29 19.76 -11.44 -13.87
C LEU A 29 19.63 -11.52 -15.40
N VAL A 30 18.63 -12.23 -15.94
CA VAL A 30 18.42 -12.36 -17.40
C VAL A 30 18.04 -11.02 -18.00
N CYS A 31 17.15 -10.27 -17.33
CA CYS A 31 16.75 -8.93 -17.74
C CYS A 31 17.93 -7.95 -17.84
N PHE A 32 18.85 -8.01 -16.88
CA PHE A 32 20.02 -7.12 -16.87
C PHE A 32 21.02 -7.46 -17.98
N ARG A 33 21.25 -8.75 -18.24
CA ARG A 33 22.09 -9.18 -19.37
C ARG A 33 21.55 -8.73 -20.71
N LEU A 34 20.24 -8.79 -20.91
CA LEU A 34 19.57 -8.27 -22.11
C LEU A 34 19.80 -6.76 -22.27
N LEU A 35 19.70 -5.99 -21.19
CA LEU A 35 19.94 -4.54 -21.23
C LEU A 35 21.42 -4.20 -21.51
N GLU A 36 22.34 -4.96 -20.93
CA GLU A 36 23.78 -4.79 -21.14
C GLU A 36 24.18 -5.13 -22.59
N ALA A 37 23.65 -6.24 -23.12
CA ALA A 37 23.81 -6.62 -24.53
C ALA A 37 23.23 -5.58 -25.51
N LEU A 38 22.18 -4.86 -25.13
CA LEU A 38 21.63 -3.75 -25.92
C LEU A 38 22.49 -2.48 -25.82
N SER A 39 23.18 -2.28 -24.70
CA SER A 39 24.06 -1.12 -24.48
C SER A 39 25.41 -1.24 -25.17
N GLU A 40 25.89 -2.47 -25.41
CA GLU A 40 27.13 -2.73 -26.14
C GLU A 40 27.00 -2.58 -27.66
N ILE A 41 25.81 -2.29 -28.19
CA ILE A 41 25.64 -1.93 -29.60
C ILE A 41 26.31 -0.56 -29.79
N PRO A 42 27.48 -0.47 -30.45
CA PRO A 42 28.17 0.80 -30.60
C PRO A 42 27.29 1.71 -31.44
N ALA A 43 27.14 2.97 -31.00
CA ALA A 43 26.43 4.01 -31.74
C ALA A 43 27.02 4.29 -33.15
N GLU A 44 28.13 3.65 -33.50
CA GLU A 44 28.81 3.72 -34.79
C GLU A 44 28.31 2.66 -35.81
N ALA A 45 27.46 1.71 -35.40
CA ALA A 45 26.87 0.72 -36.30
C ALA A 45 25.52 1.16 -36.92
N ALA A 46 25.21 2.46 -36.87
CA ALA A 46 24.10 3.03 -37.63
C ALA A 46 24.51 3.24 -39.10
N VAL A 47 24.35 2.17 -39.88
CA VAL A 47 24.02 2.19 -41.32
C VAL A 47 25.06 2.85 -42.24
N VAL A 48 26.17 2.15 -42.47
CA VAL A 48 26.83 2.20 -43.78
C VAL A 48 26.01 1.31 -44.72
N LEU A 49 25.32 1.95 -45.67
CA LEU A 49 24.69 1.30 -46.82
C LEU A 49 25.72 0.38 -47.50
N PRO A 50 25.33 -0.82 -47.96
CA PRO A 50 26.24 -1.65 -48.74
C PRO A 50 26.58 -0.93 -50.06
N GLU A 51 27.85 -0.57 -50.23
CA GLU A 51 28.43 -0.25 -51.54
C GLU A 51 28.25 -1.48 -52.43
N ALA A 52 27.31 -1.36 -53.35
CA ALA A 52 27.10 -2.33 -54.41
C ALA A 52 28.29 -2.26 -55.36
N SER A 53 29.02 -3.38 -55.39
CA SER A 53 30.07 -3.71 -56.35
C SER A 53 29.68 -3.29 -57.77
N GLU A 54 30.59 -2.54 -58.39
CA GLU A 54 30.68 -2.37 -59.83
C GLU A 54 30.77 -3.75 -60.50
N GLN A 55 29.77 -4.14 -61.28
CA GLN A 55 29.95 -5.11 -62.36
C GLN A 55 29.00 -4.80 -63.52
N ASN A 56 29.64 -4.34 -64.59
CA ASN A 56 29.23 -4.38 -66.00
C ASN A 56 28.02 -5.28 -66.31
N THR A 57 26.95 -4.70 -66.85
CA THR A 57 26.10 -5.38 -67.85
C THR A 57 25.43 -4.37 -68.78
N THR A 58 26.00 -4.31 -69.99
CA THR A 58 25.31 -4.24 -71.29
C THR A 58 24.30 -3.11 -71.55
N GLN A 59 24.76 -2.17 -72.38
CA GLN A 59 23.94 -1.25 -73.16
C GLN A 59 22.89 -2.00 -74.00
N THR A 60 21.61 -1.66 -73.81
CA THR A 60 20.57 -1.82 -74.81
C THR A 60 19.89 -0.47 -75.05
N PRO A 61 19.77 -0.01 -76.32
CA PRO A 61 19.13 1.25 -76.64
C PRO A 61 17.61 1.07 -76.79
N GLY A 62 16.82 2.01 -76.25
CA GLY A 62 15.42 2.19 -76.67
C GLY A 62 14.34 1.92 -75.62
N GLY A 63 14.46 2.49 -74.42
CA GLY A 63 13.38 2.51 -73.42
C GLY A 63 12.84 3.92 -73.22
N LYS A 64 11.58 4.17 -73.56
CA LYS A 64 10.89 5.46 -73.40
C LYS A 64 10.99 5.96 -71.95
N LYS A 65 11.55 7.14 -71.76
CA LYS A 65 11.66 7.83 -70.46
C LYS A 65 10.26 8.22 -69.96
N TYR A 66 9.64 7.38 -69.13
CA TYR A 66 8.48 7.79 -68.35
C TYR A 66 8.95 8.74 -67.24
N ARG A 67 8.77 10.05 -67.46
CA ARG A 67 8.81 11.06 -66.39
C ARG A 67 7.64 10.76 -65.45
N ILE A 68 7.91 10.07 -64.36
CA ILE A 68 6.93 9.94 -63.26
C ILE A 68 6.82 11.33 -62.62
N PRO A 69 5.63 11.94 -62.56
CA PRO A 69 5.45 13.27 -61.96
C PRO A 69 5.78 13.19 -60.46
N GLY A 70 6.71 14.03 -60.01
CA GLY A 70 7.29 14.05 -58.66
C GLY A 70 6.33 14.40 -57.50
N ILE A 71 5.01 14.31 -57.72
CA ILE A 71 3.97 14.61 -56.73
C ILE A 71 3.37 13.32 -56.14
N MET A 72 3.59 12.14 -56.75
CA MET A 72 3.00 10.87 -56.27
C MET A 72 3.73 10.16 -55.13
N TRP A 73 4.98 10.51 -54.82
CA TRP A 73 5.73 9.88 -53.74
C TRP A 73 5.26 10.26 -52.32
N PRO A 74 4.99 11.54 -51.98
CA PRO A 74 4.59 11.90 -50.61
C PRO A 74 3.22 11.35 -50.23
N THR A 75 2.29 11.20 -51.18
CA THR A 75 0.96 10.64 -50.91
C THR A 75 1.01 9.14 -50.60
N ALA A 76 1.88 8.38 -51.28
CA ALA A 76 2.11 6.97 -50.97
C ALA A 76 2.75 6.80 -49.58
N LEU A 77 3.74 7.63 -49.24
CA LEU A 77 4.37 7.62 -47.91
C LEU A 77 3.38 7.94 -46.80
N LEU A 78 2.51 8.93 -46.99
CA LEU A 78 1.47 9.31 -46.04
C LEU A 78 0.48 8.15 -45.79
N LEU A 79 0.07 7.45 -46.85
CA LEU A 79 -0.82 6.30 -46.73
C LEU A 79 -0.19 5.17 -45.91
N VAL A 80 1.10 4.88 -46.12
CA VAL A 80 1.84 3.87 -45.34
C VAL A 80 1.91 4.27 -43.86
N LEU A 81 2.21 5.53 -43.56
CA LEU A 81 2.25 6.02 -42.18
C LEU A 81 0.89 5.94 -41.48
N LEU A 82 -0.20 6.23 -42.20
CA LEU A 82 -1.55 6.08 -41.65
C LEU A 82 -1.86 4.62 -41.32
N VAL A 83 -1.55 3.68 -42.22
CA VAL A 83 -1.79 2.24 -41.96
C VAL A 83 -0.99 1.76 -40.74
N LEU A 84 0.29 2.16 -40.63
CA LEU A 84 1.13 1.83 -39.48
C LEU A 84 0.60 2.46 -38.18
N GLY A 85 0.17 3.72 -38.23
CA GLY A 85 -0.39 4.44 -37.09
C GLY A 85 -1.69 3.81 -36.58
N PHE A 86 -2.61 3.47 -37.49
CA PHE A 86 -3.86 2.78 -37.15
C PHE A 86 -3.60 1.36 -36.63
N GLY A 87 -2.69 0.61 -37.25
CA GLY A 87 -2.30 -0.72 -36.78
C GLY A 87 -1.71 -0.70 -35.37
N TYR A 88 -0.83 0.26 -35.09
CA TYR A 88 -0.27 0.48 -33.76
C TYR A 88 -1.34 0.86 -32.74
N ALA A 89 -2.25 1.77 -33.08
CA ALA A 89 -3.35 2.17 -32.21
C ALA A 89 -4.23 0.96 -31.85
N ILE A 90 -4.65 0.15 -32.83
CA ILE A 90 -5.48 -1.05 -32.61
C ILE A 90 -4.74 -2.06 -31.70
N SER A 91 -3.45 -2.29 -31.94
CA SER A 91 -2.62 -3.17 -31.10
C SER A 91 -2.55 -2.67 -29.65
N ARG A 92 -2.33 -1.37 -29.43
CA ARG A 92 -2.30 -0.76 -28.10
C ARG A 92 -3.65 -0.81 -27.39
N PHE A 93 -4.76 -0.62 -28.11
CA PHE A 93 -6.10 -0.76 -27.56
C PHE A 93 -6.41 -2.20 -27.12
N GLY A 94 -5.90 -3.21 -27.83
CA GLY A 94 -6.04 -4.62 -27.42
C GLY A 94 -5.41 -4.91 -26.05
N ILE A 95 -4.21 -4.38 -25.81
CA ILE A 95 -3.49 -4.56 -24.52
C ILE A 95 -4.23 -3.84 -23.38
N MET A 96 -4.76 -2.64 -23.64
CA MET A 96 -5.53 -1.88 -22.65
C MET A 96 -6.86 -2.56 -22.29
N ALA A 97 -7.53 -3.19 -23.25
CA ALA A 97 -8.79 -3.91 -22.99
C ALA A 97 -8.61 -5.08 -22.01
N GLY A 98 -7.49 -5.80 -22.09
CA GLY A 98 -7.14 -6.85 -21.12
C GLY A 98 -6.99 -6.31 -19.69
N ARG A 99 -6.27 -5.19 -19.55
CA ARG A 99 -6.08 -4.52 -18.25
C ARG A 99 -7.38 -3.97 -17.66
N VAL A 100 -8.26 -3.41 -18.51
CA VAL A 100 -9.57 -2.91 -18.06
C VAL A 100 -10.47 -4.04 -17.55
N LYS A 101 -10.47 -5.21 -18.21
CA LYS A 101 -11.22 -6.38 -17.69
C LYS A 101 -10.70 -6.86 -16.34
N GLN A 102 -9.38 -6.90 -16.16
CA GLN A 102 -8.76 -7.25 -14.87
C GLN A 102 -9.12 -6.23 -13.77
N MET A 103 -9.09 -4.94 -14.09
CA MET A 103 -9.45 -3.86 -13.17
C MET A 103 -10.95 -3.86 -12.83
N GLN A 104 -11.83 -4.15 -13.79
CA GLN A 104 -13.25 -4.31 -13.51
C GLN A 104 -13.49 -5.50 -12.57
N SER A 105 -12.82 -6.63 -12.78
CA SER A 105 -12.93 -7.78 -11.88
C SER A 105 -12.50 -7.47 -10.45
N SER A 106 -11.40 -6.72 -10.26
CA SER A 106 -10.95 -6.31 -8.93
C SER A 106 -11.90 -5.30 -8.27
N ILE A 107 -12.42 -4.32 -9.03
CA ILE A 107 -13.41 -3.35 -8.54
C ILE A 107 -14.70 -4.07 -8.13
N THR A 108 -15.20 -5.02 -8.93
CA THR A 108 -16.41 -5.78 -8.57
C THR A 108 -16.18 -6.63 -7.32
N LYS A 109 -15.00 -7.26 -7.17
CA LYS A 109 -14.65 -8.00 -5.94
C LYS A 109 -14.58 -7.06 -4.73
N MET A 110 -13.96 -5.89 -4.85
CA MET A 110 -13.90 -4.90 -3.77
C MET A 110 -15.29 -4.35 -3.42
N ALA A 111 -16.14 -4.09 -4.41
CA ALA A 111 -17.50 -3.64 -4.19
C ALA A 111 -18.36 -4.70 -3.49
N ALA A 112 -18.22 -5.98 -3.87
CA ALA A 112 -18.88 -7.09 -3.20
C ALA A 112 -18.40 -7.23 -1.74
N MET A 113 -17.09 -7.12 -1.49
CA MET A 113 -16.53 -7.14 -0.13
C MET A 113 -17.00 -5.94 0.71
N ALA A 114 -17.12 -4.75 0.11
CA ALA A 114 -17.60 -3.56 0.81
C ALA A 114 -19.11 -3.65 1.14
N ALA A 115 -19.91 -4.32 0.31
CA ALA A 115 -21.30 -4.59 0.59
C ALA A 115 -21.47 -5.57 1.76
N ASP A 116 -20.63 -6.61 1.82
CA ASP A 116 -20.59 -7.60 2.91
C ASP A 116 -20.21 -6.95 4.25
N ASP A 117 -19.15 -6.13 4.28
CA ASP A 117 -18.77 -5.34 5.47
C ASP A 117 -19.93 -4.41 5.94
N ARG A 118 -20.74 -3.89 5.02
CA ARG A 118 -21.90 -3.03 5.35
C ARG A 118 -23.05 -3.82 5.98
N ALA A 119 -23.24 -5.08 5.58
CA ALA A 119 -24.22 -5.98 6.18
C ALA A 119 -23.82 -6.34 7.63
N VAL A 120 -22.55 -6.69 7.84
CA VAL A 120 -22.01 -6.98 9.18
C VAL A 120 -22.12 -5.77 10.11
N ILE A 121 -21.85 -4.56 9.63
CA ILE A 121 -22.03 -3.33 10.42
C ILE A 121 -23.51 -3.12 10.80
N ARG A 122 -24.46 -3.46 9.92
CA ARG A 122 -25.89 -3.34 10.18
C ARG A 122 -26.37 -4.33 11.26
N GLU A 123 -25.94 -5.59 11.18
CA GLU A 123 -26.24 -6.60 12.22
C GLU A 123 -25.61 -6.23 13.56
N THR A 124 -24.35 -5.81 13.56
CA THR A 124 -23.67 -5.35 14.78
C THR A 124 -24.38 -4.13 15.39
N GLY A 125 -24.88 -3.22 14.56
CA GLY A 125 -25.66 -2.07 15.00
C GLY A 125 -27.00 -2.43 15.65
N GLN A 126 -27.69 -3.48 15.16
CA GLN A 126 -28.91 -3.99 15.78
C GLN A 126 -28.63 -4.65 17.13
N SER A 127 -27.60 -5.49 17.22
CA SER A 127 -27.19 -6.12 18.48
C SER A 127 -26.81 -5.10 19.57
N VAL A 128 -26.12 -4.01 19.19
CA VAL A 128 -25.76 -2.94 20.13
C VAL A 128 -26.99 -2.16 20.62
N ARG A 129 -28.03 -1.99 19.80
CA ARG A 129 -29.29 -1.36 20.22
C ARG A 129 -30.06 -2.23 21.21
N GLU A 130 -30.12 -3.54 20.97
CA GLU A 130 -30.73 -4.49 21.90
C GLU A 130 -29.98 -4.53 23.24
N LEU A 131 -28.65 -4.55 23.21
CA LEU A 131 -27.84 -4.51 24.42
C LEU A 131 -28.06 -3.21 25.22
N ARG A 132 -28.20 -2.06 24.54
CA ARG A 132 -28.55 -0.78 25.19
C ARG A 132 -29.92 -0.83 25.84
N GLN A 133 -30.94 -1.36 25.16
CA GLN A 133 -32.28 -1.49 25.73
C GLN A 133 -32.30 -2.43 26.95
N ALA A 134 -31.59 -3.56 26.88
CA ALA A 134 -31.45 -4.47 28.01
C ALA A 134 -30.72 -3.81 29.21
N SER A 135 -29.65 -3.05 28.94
CA SER A 135 -28.89 -2.36 29.99
C SER A 135 -29.69 -1.25 30.67
N ALA A 136 -30.55 -0.54 29.93
CA ALA A 136 -31.43 0.48 30.51
C ALA A 136 -32.44 -0.14 31.48
N GLY A 137 -33.02 -1.30 31.13
CA GLY A 137 -33.90 -2.05 32.03
C GLY A 137 -33.18 -2.56 33.30
N ALA A 138 -31.95 -3.04 33.15
CA ALA A 138 -31.13 -3.48 34.28
C ALA A 138 -30.76 -2.32 35.22
N LEU A 139 -30.40 -1.15 34.69
CA LEU A 139 -30.06 0.04 35.48
C LEU A 139 -31.25 0.50 36.33
N GLU A 140 -32.46 0.50 35.75
CA GLU A 140 -33.67 0.87 36.48
C GLU A 140 -33.98 -0.13 37.61
N THR A 141 -33.69 -1.41 37.40
CA THR A 141 -33.82 -2.45 38.42
C THR A 141 -32.82 -2.24 39.57
N ILE A 142 -31.57 -1.91 39.25
CA ILE A 142 -30.53 -1.59 40.25
C ILE A 142 -30.91 -0.33 41.03
N LYS A 143 -31.43 0.71 40.37
CA LYS A 143 -31.88 1.94 41.02
C LYS A 143 -32.99 1.68 42.03
N LYS A 144 -33.98 0.85 41.69
CA LYS A 144 -35.04 0.43 42.62
C LYS A 144 -34.50 -0.35 43.82
N MET A 145 -33.54 -1.25 43.61
CA MET A 145 -32.91 -1.98 44.73
C MET A 145 -32.11 -1.03 45.63
N HIS A 146 -31.40 -0.06 45.06
CA HIS A 146 -30.66 0.94 45.84
C HIS A 146 -31.60 1.82 46.67
N GLU A 147 -32.72 2.26 46.09
CA GLU A 147 -33.72 3.08 46.78
C GLU A 147 -34.38 2.33 47.96
N MET A 148 -34.61 1.02 47.80
CA MET A 148 -35.04 0.13 48.89
C MET A 148 -33.99 -0.05 50.00
N LEU A 149 -32.69 -0.02 49.65
CA LEU A 149 -31.59 -0.15 50.61
C LEU A 149 -31.29 1.16 51.34
N SER A 150 -31.46 2.31 50.67
CA SER A 150 -31.23 3.64 51.26
C SER A 150 -32.29 4.03 52.29
N THR A 151 -33.47 3.39 52.32
CA THR A 151 -34.47 3.65 53.37
C THR A 151 -34.12 3.01 54.73
N GLY A 152 -33.03 2.24 54.83
CA GLY A 152 -32.70 1.45 56.02
C GLY A 152 -31.53 1.93 56.89
N ILE A 153 -30.79 2.98 56.52
CA ILE A 153 -29.57 3.37 57.24
C ILE A 153 -29.59 4.88 57.54
N SER A 154 -30.01 5.21 58.75
CA SER A 154 -29.82 6.52 59.38
C SER A 154 -29.20 6.29 60.76
N GLN A 155 -28.30 7.20 61.15
CA GLN A 155 -27.41 7.21 62.35
C GLN A 155 -26.07 6.50 62.06
N THR A 156 -24.88 7.11 62.10
CA THR A 156 -24.19 8.11 62.95
C THR A 156 -22.86 8.44 62.21
N ALA A 157 -22.04 9.47 62.43
CA ALA A 157 -21.96 10.65 63.29
C ALA A 157 -20.89 11.60 62.66
N ASP A 158 -20.98 12.87 63.01
CA ASP A 158 -20.03 13.95 62.78
C ASP A 158 -18.57 13.63 63.16
N CYS A 159 -17.61 14.18 62.40
CA CYS A 159 -16.41 14.81 62.95
C CYS A 159 -15.69 15.71 61.93
N PRO A 160 -14.88 16.69 62.39
CA PRO A 160 -14.69 17.97 61.72
C PRO A 160 -13.44 18.08 60.84
N GLU A 161 -13.53 19.11 60.01
CA GLU A 161 -12.61 19.66 59.02
C GLU A 161 -11.28 20.15 59.62
N THR A 162 -10.14 19.64 59.12
CA THR A 162 -8.86 20.34 59.17
C THR A 162 -7.96 19.85 58.03
N GLY A 163 -7.61 20.76 57.12
CA GLY A 163 -6.86 20.45 55.90
C GLY A 163 -5.41 20.00 56.14
N PRO A 164 -4.84 19.29 55.17
CA PRO A 164 -3.53 19.70 54.66
C PRO A 164 -3.44 19.63 53.12
N VAL A 165 -2.55 20.48 52.60
CA VAL A 165 -2.09 20.59 51.21
C VAL A 165 -2.12 19.25 50.46
N ALA A 166 -2.90 19.22 49.38
CA ALA A 166 -3.06 18.05 48.52
C ALA A 166 -1.70 17.61 47.96
N PRO A 167 -1.21 16.40 48.29
CA PRO A 167 -0.10 15.82 47.54
C PRO A 167 -0.55 15.65 46.09
N GLU A 168 0.30 16.06 45.16
CA GLU A 168 0.13 15.87 43.72
C GLU A 168 -0.20 14.39 43.45
N VAL A 169 -1.50 14.11 43.32
CA VAL A 169 -2.03 12.77 43.14
C VAL A 169 -1.55 12.32 41.77
N SER A 170 -0.46 11.55 41.77
CA SER A 170 0.00 10.85 40.59
C SER A 170 -1.20 10.09 40.02
N PRO A 171 -1.58 10.32 38.75
CA PRO A 171 -2.76 9.68 38.19
C PRO A 171 -2.65 8.17 38.41
N PRO A 172 -3.75 7.49 38.81
CA PRO A 172 -3.72 6.07 39.10
C PRO A 172 -3.10 5.32 37.91
N PRO A 173 -2.21 4.33 38.17
CA PRO A 173 -1.53 3.60 37.11
C PRO A 173 -2.59 3.02 36.19
N SER A 174 -2.56 3.46 34.92
CA SER A 174 -3.46 2.95 33.90
C SER A 174 -3.34 1.43 33.86
N PRO A 175 -4.47 0.69 33.78
CA PRO A 175 -4.45 -0.76 33.81
C PRO A 175 -3.50 -1.28 32.72
N PRO A 176 -2.74 -2.37 32.99
CA PRO A 176 -1.78 -2.89 32.05
C PRO A 176 -2.47 -3.27 30.75
N VAL A 177 -2.02 -2.67 29.65
CA VAL A 177 -2.57 -2.91 28.31
C VAL A 177 -2.20 -4.33 27.87
N CYS A 178 -3.19 -5.16 27.56
CA CYS A 178 -2.96 -6.53 27.12
C CYS A 178 -2.43 -6.57 25.68
N PHE A 179 -1.25 -7.16 25.51
CA PHE A 179 -0.65 -7.44 24.21
C PHE A 179 -0.48 -8.94 23.98
N ARG A 180 -0.68 -9.37 22.74
CA ARG A 180 -0.34 -10.70 22.23
C ARG A 180 0.52 -10.58 20.98
N GLN A 181 1.06 -11.71 20.53
CA GLN A 181 1.88 -11.79 19.33
C GLN A 181 1.22 -12.67 18.27
N TYR A 182 1.39 -12.28 17.02
CA TYR A 182 0.91 -12.99 15.85
C TYR A 182 2.10 -13.21 14.90
N GLN A 183 2.28 -14.45 14.43
CA GLN A 183 3.26 -14.78 13.39
C GLN A 183 2.58 -14.61 12.04
N ALA A 184 3.09 -13.69 11.22
CA ALA A 184 2.57 -13.51 9.86
C ALA A 184 2.85 -14.72 8.98
N LYS A 185 2.16 -14.74 7.83
CA LYS A 185 2.33 -15.71 6.75
C LYS A 185 2.62 -14.94 5.46
N ASP A 186 3.21 -15.61 4.48
CA ASP A 186 3.55 -14.97 3.19
C ASP A 186 2.31 -14.50 2.40
N SER A 187 1.14 -15.05 2.70
CA SER A 187 -0.14 -14.64 2.11
C SER A 187 -0.89 -13.58 2.92
N ASP A 188 -0.39 -13.24 4.12
CA ASP A 188 -1.10 -12.32 4.99
C ASP A 188 -1.00 -10.88 4.46
N THR A 189 -1.98 -10.07 4.84
CA THR A 189 -1.94 -8.61 4.67
C THR A 189 -2.30 -7.98 6.01
N LEU A 190 -1.80 -6.78 6.31
CA LEU A 190 -2.19 -6.08 7.54
C LEU A 190 -3.72 -5.91 7.65
N TRP A 191 -4.40 -5.69 6.52
CA TRP A 191 -5.87 -5.67 6.44
C TRP A 191 -6.48 -7.02 6.83
N GLY A 192 -6.00 -8.12 6.25
CA GLY A 192 -6.48 -9.47 6.56
C GLY A 192 -6.26 -9.88 8.01
N ILE A 193 -5.06 -9.60 8.53
CA ILE A 193 -4.70 -9.86 9.94
C ILE A 193 -5.62 -9.06 10.87
N SER A 194 -5.77 -7.76 10.59
CA SER A 194 -6.65 -6.88 11.37
C SER A 194 -8.11 -7.35 11.34
N ARG A 195 -8.61 -7.82 10.17
CA ARG A 195 -9.94 -8.43 10.07
C ARG A 195 -10.06 -9.69 10.92
N ALA A 196 -9.07 -10.57 10.89
CA ALA A 196 -9.08 -11.81 11.67
C ALA A 196 -9.02 -11.55 13.19
N LEU A 197 -8.19 -10.59 13.63
CA LEU A 197 -7.98 -10.31 15.06
C LEU A 197 -9.07 -9.39 15.65
N TYR A 198 -9.49 -8.38 14.89
CA TYR A 198 -10.35 -7.30 15.39
C TYR A 198 -11.76 -7.31 14.79
N GLY A 199 -12.01 -8.16 13.79
CA GLY A 199 -13.30 -8.28 13.10
C GLY A 199 -13.47 -7.29 11.93
N SER A 200 -12.54 -6.37 11.71
CA SER A 200 -12.59 -5.46 10.55
C SER A 200 -11.18 -5.03 10.13
N GLY A 201 -10.88 -5.14 8.83
CA GLY A 201 -9.57 -4.79 8.31
C GLY A 201 -9.20 -3.32 8.51
N ARG A 202 -10.20 -2.43 8.67
CA ARG A 202 -10.01 -0.99 8.91
C ARG A 202 -9.10 -0.65 10.08
N PHE A 203 -8.95 -1.56 11.05
CA PHE A 203 -8.15 -1.37 12.26
C PHE A 203 -6.65 -1.66 12.06
N TYR A 204 -6.21 -1.94 10.82
CA TYR A 204 -4.80 -2.23 10.56
C TYR A 204 -3.83 -1.10 10.98
N PRO A 205 -4.21 0.20 11.01
CA PRO A 205 -3.33 1.23 11.56
C PRO A 205 -2.98 1.03 13.03
N VAL A 206 -3.84 0.35 13.81
CA VAL A 206 -3.54 0.00 15.20
C VAL A 206 -2.42 -1.04 15.28
N LEU A 207 -2.31 -1.93 14.29
CA LEU A 207 -1.16 -2.83 14.18
C LEU A 207 0.11 -2.03 13.90
N MET A 208 0.07 -1.07 12.96
CA MET A 208 1.24 -0.25 12.62
C MET A 208 1.72 0.61 13.78
N GLU A 209 0.79 1.18 14.56
CA GLU A 209 1.10 1.99 15.74
C GLU A 209 2.00 1.25 16.75
N HIS A 210 1.80 -0.07 16.86
CA HIS A 210 2.55 -0.91 17.79
C HIS A 210 3.70 -1.70 17.13
N ASN A 211 3.81 -1.65 15.79
CA ASN A 211 4.80 -2.39 15.00
C ASN A 211 5.35 -1.50 13.88
N PRO A 212 6.16 -0.51 14.25
CA PRO A 212 6.56 0.56 13.34
C PRO A 212 7.62 0.18 12.30
N ASP A 213 8.22 -0.98 12.47
CA ASP A 213 9.22 -1.51 11.54
C ASP A 213 8.54 -2.28 10.39
N LEU A 214 7.21 -2.44 10.44
CA LEU A 214 6.44 -3.09 9.38
C LEU A 214 6.15 -2.12 8.25
N ALA A 215 6.26 -2.62 7.03
CA ALA A 215 5.73 -1.95 5.84
C ALA A 215 4.31 -2.42 5.55
N ILE A 216 3.49 -1.57 4.92
CA ILE A 216 2.09 -1.94 4.60
C ILE A 216 2.01 -3.05 3.56
N TYR A 217 2.96 -3.06 2.63
CA TYR A 217 2.95 -3.93 1.45
C TYR A 217 4.02 -5.03 1.47
N ASP A 218 4.85 -5.08 2.51
CA ASP A 218 5.91 -6.07 2.66
C ASP A 218 5.77 -6.71 4.05
N ILE A 219 4.84 -7.65 4.12
CA ILE A 219 4.63 -8.50 5.30
C ILE A 219 4.76 -9.96 4.86
N SER A 220 5.49 -10.74 5.64
CA SER A 220 5.88 -12.10 5.28
C SER A 220 5.85 -13.03 6.49
N SER A 221 6.08 -14.32 6.25
CA SER A 221 6.24 -15.31 7.31
C SER A 221 7.36 -15.03 8.31
N ARG A 222 8.27 -14.09 8.02
CA ARG A 222 9.36 -13.67 8.90
C ARG A 222 8.91 -12.71 9.99
N ASP A 223 7.77 -12.05 9.79
CA ASP A 223 7.33 -10.95 10.64
C ASP A 223 6.53 -11.42 11.85
N ARG A 224 6.83 -10.82 13.00
CA ARG A 224 6.09 -11.02 14.25
C ARG A 224 5.46 -9.71 14.69
N LEU A 225 4.14 -9.71 14.78
CA LEU A 225 3.35 -8.53 15.09
C LEU A 225 2.84 -8.59 16.51
N ARG A 226 2.92 -7.48 17.22
CA ARG A 226 2.31 -7.27 18.53
C ARG A 226 0.94 -6.61 18.34
N TYR A 227 -0.10 -7.17 18.97
CA TYR A 227 -1.47 -6.70 18.79
C TYR A 227 -2.20 -6.59 20.13
N LEU A 228 -3.22 -5.74 20.20
CA LEU A 228 -4.01 -5.51 21.41
C LEU A 228 -5.05 -6.63 21.60
N CYS A 229 -5.14 -7.19 22.80
CA CYS A 229 -6.13 -8.24 23.08
C CYS A 229 -7.55 -7.68 23.19
N ASP A 230 -7.69 -6.45 23.72
CA ASP A 230 -8.97 -5.83 24.03
C ASP A 230 -9.48 -5.00 22.84
N LYS A 231 -10.64 -5.39 22.31
CA LYS A 231 -11.32 -4.70 21.22
C LYS A 231 -11.72 -3.26 21.59
N LYS A 232 -11.99 -2.97 22.86
CA LYS A 232 -12.29 -1.60 23.31
C LYS A 232 -11.04 -0.71 23.21
N ALA A 233 -9.90 -1.22 23.64
CA ALA A 233 -8.62 -0.53 23.49
C ALA A 233 -8.27 -0.28 22.00
N VAL A 234 -8.54 -1.26 21.12
CA VAL A 234 -8.36 -1.09 19.66
C VAL A 234 -9.20 0.06 19.13
N LEU A 235 -10.48 0.14 19.50
CA LEU A 235 -11.37 1.24 19.09
C LEU A 235 -10.88 2.60 19.58
N GLN A 236 -10.43 2.66 20.83
CA GLN A 236 -9.89 3.89 21.42
C GLN A 236 -8.64 4.35 20.66
N VAL A 237 -7.63 3.49 20.55
CA VAL A 237 -6.37 3.80 19.84
C VAL A 237 -6.67 4.19 18.39
N TYR A 238 -7.56 3.47 17.70
CA TYR A 238 -7.95 3.80 16.34
C TYR A 238 -8.52 5.22 16.21
N GLY A 239 -9.39 5.63 17.14
CA GLY A 239 -9.94 6.99 17.17
C GLY A 239 -8.89 8.06 17.44
N GLU A 240 -7.89 7.75 18.26
CA GLU A 240 -6.78 8.65 18.58
C GLU A 240 -5.84 8.84 17.38
N ILE A 241 -5.46 7.73 16.72
CA ILE A 241 -4.44 7.75 15.66
C ILE A 241 -5.01 8.00 14.26
N THR A 242 -6.32 8.07 14.06
CA THR A 242 -6.88 8.34 12.73
C THR A 242 -7.61 9.68 12.66
N GLY A 243 -7.77 10.18 11.44
CA GLY A 243 -8.53 11.38 11.15
C GLY A 243 -9.13 11.33 9.74
N THR A 244 -9.89 12.36 9.38
CA THR A 244 -10.48 12.51 8.05
C THR A 244 -10.18 13.90 7.50
N VAL A 245 -9.75 13.99 6.24
CA VAL A 245 -9.56 15.24 5.48
C VAL A 245 -10.18 15.04 4.10
N HIS A 246 -11.07 15.95 3.68
CA HIS A 246 -11.80 15.86 2.41
C HIS A 246 -12.50 14.50 2.19
N GLY A 247 -13.05 13.91 3.25
CA GLY A 247 -13.72 12.60 3.20
C GLY A 247 -12.78 11.39 3.09
N LYS A 248 -11.47 11.61 2.95
CA LYS A 248 -10.46 10.54 2.96
C LYS A 248 -9.91 10.36 4.37
N ARG A 249 -9.77 9.10 4.80
CA ARG A 249 -9.18 8.75 6.10
C ARG A 249 -7.67 8.77 6.01
N TYR A 250 -7.04 9.16 7.11
CA TYR A 250 -5.59 9.13 7.25
C TYR A 250 -5.19 8.63 8.63
N TRP A 251 -3.99 8.06 8.73
CA TRP A 251 -3.31 7.74 9.98
C TRP A 251 -2.35 8.87 10.37
N LYS A 252 -2.39 9.26 11.64
CA LYS A 252 -1.54 10.25 12.28
C LYS A 252 -0.22 9.58 12.66
N TYR A 253 0.76 9.67 11.78
CA TYR A 253 2.08 9.10 11.99
C TYR A 253 3.01 10.11 12.68
N LYS A 254 3.64 9.71 13.79
CA LYS A 254 4.67 10.52 14.45
C LYS A 254 6.04 10.19 13.87
N ILE A 255 6.67 11.17 13.23
CA ILE A 255 8.00 11.05 12.62
C ILE A 255 9.03 10.71 13.70
N ARG A 256 9.86 9.70 13.44
CA ARG A 256 10.88 9.17 14.33
C ARG A 256 12.27 9.72 13.97
N PRO A 257 13.23 9.64 14.90
CA PRO A 257 14.63 9.90 14.56
C PRO A 257 15.10 8.95 13.45
N GLY A 258 15.68 9.51 12.39
CA GLY A 258 16.15 8.76 11.22
C GLY A 258 15.13 8.62 10.08
N ASP A 259 13.85 8.92 10.32
CA ASP A 259 12.87 8.93 9.25
C ASP A 259 13.17 10.04 8.25
N THR A 260 13.04 9.69 6.98
CA THR A 260 13.04 10.65 5.87
C THR A 260 11.69 10.57 5.17
N ARG A 261 11.31 11.62 4.44
CA ARG A 261 10.09 11.58 3.61
C ARG A 261 10.10 10.38 2.68
N GLY A 262 11.25 10.10 2.06
CA GLY A 262 11.42 8.98 1.13
C GLY A 262 11.31 7.61 1.81
N SER A 263 11.84 7.42 3.02
CA SER A 263 11.70 6.14 3.74
C SER A 263 10.25 5.87 4.13
N VAL A 264 9.55 6.88 4.65
CA VAL A 264 8.14 6.77 5.04
C VAL A 264 7.24 6.53 3.82
N ILE A 265 7.48 7.23 2.70
CA ILE A 265 6.74 6.97 1.45
C ILE A 265 6.97 5.53 0.96
N ARG A 266 8.21 5.04 0.96
CA ARG A 266 8.49 3.65 0.55
C ARG A 266 7.84 2.62 1.47
N GLN A 267 7.78 2.90 2.76
CA GLN A 267 7.27 1.96 3.76
C GLN A 267 5.73 1.90 3.80
N TYR A 268 5.07 3.05 3.63
CA TYR A 268 3.63 3.17 3.88
C TYR A 268 2.80 3.57 2.65
N CYS A 269 3.41 4.04 1.55
CA CYS A 269 2.65 4.44 0.37
C CYS A 269 2.75 3.41 -0.77
N SER A 270 1.64 3.28 -1.50
CA SER A 270 1.53 2.33 -2.60
C SER A 270 2.52 2.69 -3.71
N HIS A 271 3.41 1.76 -4.06
CA HIS A 271 4.40 1.89 -5.13
C HIS A 271 5.24 3.19 -5.08
N GLY A 272 5.48 3.74 -3.88
CA GLY A 272 6.24 4.98 -3.69
C GLY A 272 5.53 6.25 -4.17
N THR A 273 4.23 6.19 -4.46
CA THR A 273 3.41 7.38 -4.70
C THR A 273 3.27 8.20 -3.43
N ASP A 274 3.20 9.53 -3.51
CA ASP A 274 3.08 10.35 -2.30
C ASP A 274 1.67 10.25 -1.72
N CYS A 275 1.56 9.62 -0.55
CA CYS A 275 0.30 9.44 0.18
C CYS A 275 0.19 10.35 1.42
N LEU A 276 1.04 11.38 1.56
CA LEU A 276 1.04 12.26 2.72
C LEU A 276 -0.03 13.37 2.62
N VAL A 277 -0.64 13.72 3.75
CA VAL A 277 -1.83 14.62 3.78
C VAL A 277 -1.49 16.10 3.50
N LYS A 278 -0.25 16.55 3.70
CA LYS A 278 0.23 17.92 3.42
C LYS A 278 1.76 17.96 3.32
N GLU A 279 2.31 19.02 2.73
CA GLU A 279 3.74 19.34 2.83
C GLU A 279 4.04 20.04 4.16
N ILE A 280 4.26 19.25 5.20
CA ILE A 280 4.70 19.73 6.53
C ILE A 280 6.22 19.50 6.62
N PRO A 281 6.99 20.35 7.32
CA PRO A 281 8.40 20.07 7.59
C PRO A 281 8.59 18.69 8.21
N PHE A 282 9.41 17.86 7.57
CA PHE A 282 9.62 16.47 7.96
C PHE A 282 10.68 16.40 9.08
N LYS A 283 10.27 16.66 10.32
CA LYS A 283 11.16 16.70 11.49
C LYS A 283 10.75 15.64 12.53
N PRO A 284 11.71 14.97 13.20
CA PRO A 284 11.41 14.04 14.29
C PRO A 284 10.50 14.66 15.36
N GLY A 285 9.55 13.89 15.86
CA GLY A 285 8.56 14.30 16.85
C GLY A 285 7.30 14.96 16.28
N MET A 286 7.33 15.43 15.03
CA MET A 286 6.14 15.98 14.36
C MET A 286 5.18 14.87 13.94
N THR A 287 3.90 15.19 13.88
CA THR A 287 2.86 14.29 13.38
C THR A 287 2.44 14.69 11.98
N ILE A 288 2.47 13.74 11.05
CA ILE A 288 1.99 13.86 9.68
C ILE A 288 0.78 12.95 9.46
N GLY A 289 -0.01 13.25 8.44
CA GLY A 289 -1.07 12.35 7.99
C GLY A 289 -0.60 11.48 6.84
N ILE A 290 -0.90 10.18 6.88
CA ILE A 290 -0.69 9.22 5.80
C ILE A 290 -2.07 8.72 5.37
N TYR A 291 -2.47 8.95 4.11
CA TYR A 291 -3.77 8.49 3.60
C TYR A 291 -3.85 6.96 3.65
N LEU A 292 -5.00 6.47 4.12
CA LEU A 292 -5.32 5.05 4.17
C LEU A 292 -6.11 4.70 2.90
N GLU A 293 -5.48 3.99 1.98
CA GLU A 293 -6.10 3.47 0.74
C GLU A 293 -6.96 2.23 1.00
#